data_AF-A0A3R9K7C4-F1
#
_entry.id   AF-A0A3R9K7C4-F1
#
_cell.length_a   1.000
_cell.length_b   1.000
_cell.length_c   1.000
_cell.angle_alpha   90.00
_cell.angle_beta   90.00
_cell.angle_gamma   90.00
#
_symmetry.space_group_name_H-M   'P 1'
#
loop_
_entity.id
_entity.type
_entity.pdbx_description
1 polymer ?
#
loop_
_entity_poly.entity_id
_entity_poly.type
_entity_poly.pdbx_seq_one_letter_code
_entity_poly.pdbx_strand_id
1 'polypeptide(L)'
;MVAEQEYRYLVDQVYWVDNLRSENSPKENEVYYYSNKNPKLGQFQVLKTKDNTSNGMQAMAVAPVDKNGNVDDSHVVIAYAGTNKDDRLDIQTDIQSIGLGDRRMLSDSKTKTFRKSQFQTALSFAEEIEKTYPSAKITTAGHSLGESLAMYVALKRGYANVQ
;
A
#
# COMPACT_ATOMS: atom_id res chain seq x y z
N MET A 1 -1.19 -5.04 -20.05
CA MET A 1 -2.63 -4.75 -20.33
C MET A 1 -3.02 -3.42 -19.67
N VAL A 2 -4.25 -2.89 -19.84
CA VAL A 2 -4.67 -1.62 -19.19
C VAL A 2 -4.56 -1.72 -17.66
N ALA A 3 -5.03 -2.81 -17.06
CA ALA A 3 -4.94 -3.06 -15.62
C ALA A 3 -3.50 -3.03 -15.06
N GLU A 4 -2.55 -3.61 -15.78
CA GLU A 4 -1.12 -3.59 -15.40
C GLU A 4 -0.54 -2.16 -15.41
N GLN A 5 -1.00 -1.31 -16.34
CA GLN A 5 -0.59 0.10 -16.34
C GLN A 5 -1.22 0.87 -15.18
N GLU A 6 -2.49 0.63 -14.87
CA GLU A 6 -3.18 1.20 -13.71
C GLU A 6 -2.44 0.88 -12.40
N TYR A 7 -2.08 -0.38 -12.18
CA TYR A 7 -1.35 -0.81 -10.98
C TYR A 7 0.01 -0.13 -10.85
N ARG A 8 0.78 -0.03 -11.94
CA ARG A 8 2.06 0.69 -11.92
C ARG A 8 1.92 2.14 -11.48
N TYR A 9 0.86 2.84 -11.93
CA TYR A 9 0.62 4.21 -11.51
C TYR A 9 0.22 4.30 -10.04
N LEU A 10 -0.60 3.38 -9.53
CA LEU A 10 -0.94 3.35 -8.10
C LEU A 10 0.29 3.13 -7.20
N VAL A 11 1.18 2.25 -7.64
CA VAL A 11 2.44 1.92 -6.94
C VAL A 11 3.42 3.11 -6.95
N ASP A 12 3.38 3.97 -7.97
CA ASP A 12 4.14 5.22 -7.96
C ASP A 12 3.47 6.28 -7.05
N GLN A 13 2.14 6.39 -7.09
CA GLN A 13 1.39 7.41 -6.37
C GLN A 13 1.31 7.16 -4.85
N VAL A 14 1.41 5.92 -4.39
CA VAL A 14 1.40 5.61 -2.94
C VAL A 14 2.57 6.25 -2.19
N TYR A 15 3.69 6.57 -2.86
CA TYR A 15 4.79 7.34 -2.27
C TYR A 15 4.39 8.77 -1.89
N TRP A 16 3.30 9.30 -2.45
CA TRP A 16 2.79 10.62 -2.11
C TRP A 16 1.91 10.64 -0.85
N VAL A 17 1.60 9.48 -0.25
CA VAL A 17 0.89 9.38 1.03
C VAL A 17 1.73 9.95 2.19
N ASP A 18 3.04 10.16 2.00
CA ASP A 18 3.92 10.83 2.94
C ASP A 18 3.45 12.25 3.27
N ASN A 19 2.64 12.36 4.33
CA ASN A 19 2.00 13.61 4.75
C ASN A 19 3.01 14.64 5.28
N LEU A 20 4.24 14.23 5.56
CA LEU A 20 5.30 15.12 6.03
C LEU A 20 6.03 15.84 4.88
N ARG A 21 5.76 15.47 3.62
CA ARG A 21 6.58 15.89 2.48
C ARG A 21 5.82 16.49 1.29
N SER A 22 4.49 16.48 1.26
CA SER A 22 3.74 16.87 0.04
C SER A 22 2.42 17.59 0.30
N GLU A 23 2.28 18.82 -0.21
CA GLU A 23 0.97 19.50 -0.37
C GLU A 23 0.02 18.73 -1.30
N ASN A 24 0.55 17.80 -2.12
CA ASN A 24 -0.17 16.99 -3.09
C ASN A 24 -0.44 15.56 -2.60
N SER A 25 -0.51 15.34 -1.28
CA SER A 25 -0.80 14.03 -0.72
C SER A 25 -2.21 13.55 -1.14
N PRO A 26 -2.37 12.28 -1.57
CA PRO A 26 -3.69 11.73 -1.90
C PRO A 26 -4.64 11.84 -0.71
N LYS A 27 -5.83 12.40 -0.94
CA LYS A 27 -6.83 12.62 0.11
C LYS A 27 -7.95 11.61 -0.01
N GLU A 28 -8.42 11.11 1.13
CA GLU A 28 -9.57 10.21 1.17
C GLU A 28 -10.81 10.85 0.57
N ASN A 29 -11.58 10.06 -0.17
CA ASN A 29 -12.76 10.42 -0.94
C ASN A 29 -12.53 11.32 -2.17
N GLU A 30 -11.29 11.69 -2.47
CA GLU A 30 -10.96 12.41 -3.71
C GLU A 30 -10.70 11.46 -4.88
N VAL A 31 -10.99 11.94 -6.10
CA VAL A 31 -10.84 11.20 -7.35
C VAL A 31 -9.62 11.71 -8.13
N TYR A 32 -8.81 10.79 -8.62
CA TYR A 32 -7.61 11.09 -9.38
C TYR A 32 -7.56 10.25 -10.65
N TYR A 33 -6.88 10.77 -11.68
CA TYR A 33 -6.52 9.95 -12.83
C TYR A 33 -5.37 9.01 -12.45
N TYR A 34 -5.41 7.77 -12.96
CA TYR A 34 -4.22 6.91 -12.92
C TYR A 34 -3.03 7.62 -13.58
N SER A 35 -3.27 8.32 -14.70
CA SER A 35 -2.27 9.14 -15.35
C SER A 35 -2.88 10.38 -15.99
N ASN A 36 -2.46 11.57 -15.54
CA ASN A 36 -2.84 12.84 -16.18
C ASN A 36 -2.40 12.92 -17.66
N LYS A 37 -1.38 12.13 -18.05
CA LYS A 37 -0.89 12.05 -19.43
C LYS A 37 -1.66 11.03 -20.28
N ASN A 38 -2.41 10.13 -19.66
CA ASN A 38 -3.21 9.12 -20.35
C ASN A 38 -4.58 8.92 -19.66
N PRO A 39 -5.54 9.86 -19.84
CA PRO A 39 -6.87 9.78 -19.23
C PRO A 39 -7.67 8.52 -19.62
N LYS A 40 -7.28 7.82 -20.70
CA LYS A 40 -7.92 6.58 -21.14
C LYS A 40 -7.72 5.42 -20.17
N LEU A 41 -6.76 5.52 -19.25
CA LEU A 41 -6.60 4.57 -18.13
C LEU A 41 -7.71 4.74 -17.09
N GLY A 42 -8.51 5.80 -17.17
CA GLY A 42 -9.58 6.05 -16.22
C GLY A 42 -9.11 6.73 -14.95
N GLN A 43 -9.97 6.63 -13.94
CA GLN A 43 -9.82 7.30 -12.66
C GLN A 43 -10.02 6.30 -11.53
N PHE A 44 -9.56 6.68 -10.36
CA PHE A 44 -9.80 5.95 -9.13
C PHE A 44 -10.13 6.93 -8.01
N GLN A 45 -10.90 6.48 -7.03
CA GLN A 45 -11.11 7.21 -5.78
C GLN A 45 -10.19 6.64 -4.71
N VAL A 46 -9.59 7.52 -3.92
CA VAL A 46 -8.86 7.13 -2.71
C VAL A 46 -9.87 6.80 -1.63
N LEU A 47 -9.92 5.54 -1.22
CA LEU A 47 -10.82 5.08 -0.16
C LEU A 47 -10.22 5.36 1.22
N LYS A 48 -8.92 5.11 1.35
CA LYS A 48 -8.20 5.28 2.61
C LYS A 48 -6.70 5.44 2.39
N THR A 49 -6.06 6.26 3.20
CA THR A 49 -4.59 6.34 3.24
C THR A 49 -4.05 6.00 4.63
N LYS A 50 -2.80 5.53 4.67
CA LYS A 50 -2.11 5.30 5.93
C LYS A 50 -0.64 5.64 5.79
N ASP A 51 -0.22 6.63 6.55
CA ASP A 51 1.18 6.96 6.80
C ASP A 51 1.51 6.64 8.26
N ASN A 52 2.33 5.61 8.49
CA ASN A 52 2.75 5.21 9.81
C ASN A 52 4.18 5.70 10.09
N THR A 53 4.27 6.95 10.56
CA THR A 53 5.54 7.62 10.88
C THR A 53 6.39 6.90 11.93
N SER A 54 5.81 5.98 12.72
CA SER A 54 6.57 5.20 13.72
C SER A 54 7.46 4.13 13.09
N ASN A 55 7.04 3.56 11.96
CA ASN A 55 7.76 2.46 11.29
C ASN A 55 7.98 2.67 9.78
N GLY A 56 7.53 3.80 9.22
CA GLY A 56 7.72 4.18 7.83
C GLY A 56 6.78 3.50 6.82
N MET A 57 5.79 2.74 7.27
CA MET A 57 4.84 2.11 6.35
C MET A 57 3.92 3.16 5.73
N GLN A 58 3.81 3.15 4.41
CA GLN A 58 2.87 3.99 3.64
C GLN A 58 2.00 3.10 2.77
N ALA A 59 0.69 3.33 2.80
CA ALA A 59 -0.28 2.54 2.07
C ALA A 59 -1.48 3.37 1.61
N MET A 60 -2.11 2.94 0.52
CA MET A 60 -3.31 3.55 -0.03
C MET A 60 -4.26 2.45 -0.52
N ALA A 61 -5.54 2.54 -0.16
CA ALA A 61 -6.59 1.73 -0.73
C ALA A 61 -7.41 2.57 -1.71
N VAL A 62 -7.67 2.03 -2.89
CA VAL A 62 -8.40 2.72 -3.97
C VAL A 62 -9.44 1.82 -4.61
N ALA A 63 -10.46 2.45 -5.20
CA ALA A 63 -11.43 1.78 -6.09
C ALA A 63 -11.48 2.51 -7.45
N PRO A 64 -11.64 1.77 -8.56
CA PRO A 64 -11.79 2.38 -9.87
C PRO A 64 -13.10 3.17 -9.96
N VAL A 65 -13.10 4.20 -10.80
CA VAL A 65 -14.27 5.01 -11.11
C VAL A 65 -14.71 4.70 -12.53
N ASP A 66 -15.99 4.38 -12.70
CA ASP A 66 -16.57 4.11 -14.01
C ASP A 66 -16.68 5.39 -14.86
N LYS A 67 -16.98 5.21 -16.14
CA LYS A 67 -17.19 6.30 -17.10
C LYS A 67 -18.34 7.26 -16.77
N ASN A 68 -19.22 6.91 -15.83
CA ASN A 68 -20.31 7.74 -15.36
C ASN A 68 -19.97 8.47 -14.05
N GLY A 69 -18.77 8.26 -13.49
CA GLY A 69 -18.34 8.84 -12.23
C GLY A 69 -18.73 8.03 -10.99
N ASN A 70 -19.25 6.81 -11.15
CA ASN A 70 -19.57 5.94 -10.02
C ASN A 70 -18.33 5.16 -9.59
N VAL A 71 -18.16 5.01 -8.28
CA VAL A 71 -17.04 4.28 -7.68
C VAL A 71 -17.42 2.81 -7.63
N ASP A 72 -16.57 1.94 -8.17
CA ASP A 72 -16.73 0.49 -8.11
C ASP A 72 -16.03 -0.06 -6.86
N ASP A 73 -16.74 0.01 -5.73
CA ASP A 73 -16.27 -0.51 -4.44
C ASP A 73 -16.22 -2.05 -4.37
N SER A 74 -16.69 -2.75 -5.41
CA SER A 74 -16.55 -4.20 -5.53
C SER A 74 -15.13 -4.64 -5.91
N HIS A 75 -14.29 -3.71 -6.36
CA HIS A 75 -12.86 -3.94 -6.65
C HIS A 75 -12.00 -2.94 -5.89
N VAL A 76 -11.21 -3.43 -4.94
CA VAL A 76 -10.33 -2.57 -4.13
C VAL A 76 -8.88 -2.99 -4.33
N VAL A 77 -8.02 -2.03 -4.66
CA VAL A 77 -6.57 -2.23 -4.76
C VAL A 77 -5.91 -1.58 -3.55
N ILE A 78 -5.07 -2.34 -2.84
CA ILE A 78 -4.24 -1.84 -1.76
C ILE A 78 -2.79 -1.72 -2.27
N ALA A 79 -2.34 -0.49 -2.46
CA ALA A 79 -0.98 -0.18 -2.82
C ALA A 79 -0.13 0.06 -1.56
N TYR A 80 1.10 -0.47 -1.55
CA TYR A 80 2.09 -0.24 -0.49
C TYR A 80 3.34 0.41 -1.08
N ALA A 81 3.81 1.50 -0.47
CA ALA A 81 5.06 2.13 -0.89
C ALA A 81 6.26 1.28 -0.43
N GLY A 82 7.33 1.30 -1.21
CA GLY A 82 8.65 0.89 -0.73
C GLY A 82 9.32 2.01 0.08
N THR A 83 10.54 1.77 0.54
CA THR A 83 11.38 2.85 1.10
C THR A 83 12.06 3.65 -0.01
N ASN A 84 12.70 4.76 0.36
CA ASN A 84 13.58 5.51 -0.54
C ASN A 84 14.71 4.60 -1.07
N LYS A 85 15.13 4.82 -2.31
CA LYS A 85 16.04 3.93 -3.05
C LYS A 85 17.39 3.70 -2.37
N ASP A 86 17.83 4.63 -1.54
CA ASP A 86 19.12 4.58 -0.82
C ASP A 86 19.10 3.60 0.37
N ASP A 87 17.91 3.22 0.88
CA ASP A 87 17.73 2.29 2.01
C ASP A 87 17.39 0.85 1.56
N ARG A 88 17.44 0.56 0.25
CA ARG A 88 17.05 -0.76 -0.31
C ARG A 88 17.91 -1.93 0.20
N LEU A 89 19.15 -1.65 0.60
CA LEU A 89 20.08 -2.67 1.10
C LEU A 89 19.73 -3.14 2.52
N ASP A 90 19.22 -2.25 3.37
CA ASP A 90 18.83 -2.59 4.75
C ASP A 90 17.59 -3.51 4.79
N ILE A 91 16.67 -3.35 3.82
CA ILE A 91 15.43 -4.12 3.73
C ILE A 91 15.65 -5.62 3.53
N GLN A 92 16.63 -6.01 2.70
CA GLN A 92 16.89 -7.44 2.49
C GLN A 92 17.29 -8.12 3.80
N THR A 93 17.98 -7.38 4.68
CA THR A 93 18.39 -7.83 6.01
C THR A 93 17.20 -7.89 6.96
N ASP A 94 16.30 -6.90 6.92
CA ASP A 94 15.08 -6.89 7.74
C ASP A 94 14.07 -7.97 7.34
N ILE A 95 13.91 -8.29 6.06
CA ILE A 95 13.01 -9.38 5.59
C ILE A 95 13.50 -10.75 6.09
N GLN A 96 14.81 -10.97 6.17
CA GLN A 96 15.36 -12.23 6.70
C GLN A 96 14.96 -12.48 8.17
N SER A 97 14.76 -11.41 8.95
CA SER A 97 14.33 -11.54 10.35
C SER A 97 12.90 -12.11 10.52
N ILE A 98 12.03 -11.95 9.52
CA ILE A 98 10.64 -12.42 9.57
C ILE A 98 10.56 -13.95 9.42
N GLY A 99 11.44 -14.53 8.60
CA GLY A 99 11.48 -15.98 8.34
C GLY A 99 12.10 -16.82 9.47
N LEU A 100 12.90 -16.20 10.36
CA LEU A 100 13.66 -16.88 11.42
C LEU A 100 12.95 -16.93 12.79
N GLY A 101 11.71 -16.44 12.88
CA GLY A 101 10.87 -16.63 14.08
C GLY A 101 11.26 -15.80 15.30
N ASP A 102 12.37 -15.05 15.26
CA ASP A 102 12.85 -14.28 16.40
C ASP A 102 12.58 -12.78 16.22
N ARG A 103 11.75 -12.26 17.14
CA ARG A 103 11.32 -10.86 17.31
C ARG A 103 10.40 -10.26 16.24
N ARG A 104 9.11 -10.53 16.42
CA ARG A 104 7.93 -9.78 15.93
C ARG A 104 7.86 -8.30 16.39
N MET A 105 8.97 -7.75 16.90
CA MET A 105 9.08 -6.39 17.40
C MET A 105 10.52 -5.92 17.20
N LEU A 106 10.69 -4.83 16.47
CA LEU A 106 11.98 -4.14 16.43
C LEU A 106 12.14 -3.44 17.78
N SER A 107 13.00 -3.99 18.64
CA SER A 107 13.51 -3.28 19.81
C SER A 107 14.59 -2.34 19.30
N ASP A 108 14.30 -1.05 19.26
CA ASP A 108 15.33 -0.05 19.09
C ASP A 108 16.36 -0.23 20.22
N SER A 109 17.57 -0.69 19.86
CA SER A 109 18.60 -1.08 20.83
C SER A 109 19.07 0.10 21.68
N LYS A 110 18.74 1.34 21.30
CA LYS A 110 19.05 2.56 22.07
C LYS A 110 17.91 2.98 23.00
N THR A 111 16.65 2.79 22.59
CA THR A 111 15.48 3.30 23.34
C THR A 111 14.64 2.23 24.02
N LYS A 112 14.90 0.93 23.79
CA LYS A 112 14.10 -0.22 24.26
C LYS A 112 12.61 -0.11 23.93
N THR A 113 12.24 0.68 22.92
CA THR A 113 10.84 0.88 22.53
C THR A 113 10.45 -0.20 21.53
N PHE A 114 9.33 -0.86 21.77
CA PHE A 114 8.80 -1.87 20.85
C PHE A 114 8.02 -1.20 19.73
N ARG A 115 8.42 -1.44 18.47
CA ARG A 115 7.68 -0.96 17.29
C ARG A 115 7.14 -2.14 16.49
N LYS A 116 5.88 -2.03 16.04
CA LYS A 116 5.28 -2.97 15.09
C LYS A 116 6.03 -2.90 13.76
N SER A 117 6.32 -4.04 13.14
CA SER A 117 6.95 -4.06 11.82
C SER A 117 6.01 -3.51 10.74
N GLN A 118 6.57 -3.04 9.62
CA GLN A 118 5.76 -2.57 8.49
C GLN A 118 4.82 -3.67 7.97
N PHE A 119 5.24 -4.94 8.02
CA PHE A 119 4.43 -6.10 7.65
C PHE A 119 3.19 -6.27 8.54
N GLN A 120 3.34 -6.08 9.84
CA GLN A 120 2.20 -6.14 10.76
C GLN A 120 1.22 -5.00 10.51
N THR A 121 1.72 -3.78 10.29
CA THR A 121 0.85 -2.62 10.06
C THR A 121 0.20 -2.67 8.68
N ALA A 122 0.89 -3.22 7.67
CA ALA A 122 0.34 -3.49 6.35
C ALA A 122 -0.81 -4.50 6.41
N LEU A 123 -0.64 -5.58 7.20
CA LEU A 123 -1.69 -6.57 7.43
C LEU A 123 -2.88 -5.96 8.17
N SER A 124 -2.64 -5.21 9.24
CA SER A 124 -3.73 -4.54 9.98
C SER A 124 -4.49 -3.53 9.09
N PHE A 125 -3.80 -2.80 8.21
CA PHE A 125 -4.45 -1.91 7.26
C PHE A 125 -5.33 -2.69 6.29
N ALA A 126 -4.83 -3.79 5.73
CA ALA A 126 -5.62 -4.65 4.85
C ALA A 126 -6.88 -5.25 5.53
N GLU A 127 -6.77 -5.65 6.80
CA GLU A 127 -7.90 -6.14 7.58
C GLU A 127 -8.94 -5.03 7.85
N GLU A 128 -8.50 -3.79 8.01
CA GLU A 128 -9.39 -2.64 8.15
C GLU A 128 -10.16 -2.37 6.85
N ILE A 129 -9.47 -2.40 5.70
CA ILE A 129 -10.11 -2.26 4.38
C ILE A 129 -11.12 -3.38 4.15
N GLU A 130 -10.76 -4.63 4.40
CA GLU A 130 -11.66 -5.78 4.23
C GLU A 130 -12.91 -5.70 5.12
N LYS A 131 -12.77 -5.22 6.37
CA LYS A 131 -13.94 -4.99 7.23
C LYS A 131 -14.85 -3.90 6.70
N THR A 132 -14.29 -2.90 6.03
CA THR A 132 -15.03 -1.76 5.47
C THR A 132 -15.71 -2.14 4.16
N TYR A 133 -15.06 -2.99 3.35
CA TYR A 133 -15.52 -3.47 2.06
C TYR A 133 -15.59 -5.01 2.02
N PRO A 134 -16.48 -5.63 2.81
CA PRO A 134 -16.47 -7.09 3.05
C PRO A 134 -16.84 -7.94 1.83
N SER A 135 -17.50 -7.36 0.83
CA SER A 135 -17.85 -8.01 -0.43
C SER A 135 -16.87 -7.71 -1.57
N ALA A 136 -15.87 -6.86 -1.34
CA ALA A 136 -14.95 -6.45 -2.39
C ALA A 136 -13.94 -7.55 -2.72
N LYS A 137 -13.60 -7.67 -4.00
CA LYS A 137 -12.41 -8.39 -4.44
C LYS A 137 -11.20 -7.50 -4.21
N ILE A 138 -10.45 -7.82 -3.15
CA ILE A 138 -9.25 -7.08 -2.77
C ILE A 138 -8.02 -7.64 -3.50
N THR A 139 -7.22 -6.74 -4.07
CA THR A 139 -5.88 -7.05 -4.59
C THR A 139 -4.82 -6.18 -3.91
N THR A 140 -3.57 -6.64 -3.91
CA THR A 140 -2.43 -5.88 -3.39
C THR A 140 -1.42 -5.59 -4.47
N ALA A 141 -0.77 -4.43 -4.40
CA ALA A 141 0.31 -4.04 -5.30
C ALA A 141 1.41 -3.31 -4.53
N GLY A 142 2.64 -3.38 -5.02
CA GLY A 142 3.73 -2.60 -4.47
C GLY A 142 4.98 -2.62 -5.32
N HIS A 143 5.99 -1.86 -4.92
CA HIS A 143 7.32 -1.89 -5.52
C HIS A 143 8.40 -1.92 -4.45
N SER A 144 9.52 -2.60 -4.73
CA SER A 144 10.63 -2.77 -3.77
C SER A 144 10.13 -3.40 -2.46
N LEU A 145 10.36 -2.79 -1.28
CA LEU A 145 9.78 -3.25 -0.01
C LEU A 145 8.25 -3.32 -0.06
N GLY A 146 7.60 -2.36 -0.73
CA GLY A 146 6.15 -2.32 -0.86
C GLY A 146 5.60 -3.59 -1.51
N GLU A 147 6.35 -4.17 -2.45
CA GLU A 147 5.97 -5.44 -3.08
C GLU A 147 6.09 -6.61 -2.11
N SER A 148 7.09 -6.60 -1.24
CA SER A 148 7.22 -7.62 -0.18
C SER A 148 6.07 -7.53 0.83
N LEU A 149 5.65 -6.31 1.19
CA LEU A 149 4.46 -6.07 2.02
C LEU A 149 3.20 -6.56 1.33
N ALA A 150 3.01 -6.20 0.06
CA ALA A 150 1.86 -6.58 -0.75
C ALA A 150 1.73 -8.10 -0.88
N MET A 151 2.83 -8.80 -1.15
CA MET A 151 2.90 -10.26 -1.23
C MET A 151 2.61 -10.92 0.12
N TYR A 152 3.21 -10.42 1.20
CA TYR A 152 2.95 -10.94 2.54
C TYR A 152 1.47 -10.84 2.92
N VAL A 153 0.85 -9.68 2.67
CA VAL A 153 -0.58 -9.46 2.92
C VAL A 153 -1.43 -10.37 2.04
N ALA A 154 -1.12 -10.48 0.75
CA ALA A 154 -1.82 -11.37 -0.16
C ALA A 154 -1.81 -12.81 0.33
N LEU A 155 -0.66 -13.33 0.75
CA LEU A 155 -0.54 -14.68 1.30
C LEU A 155 -1.31 -14.87 2.61
N LYS A 156 -1.34 -13.87 3.49
CA LYS A 156 -2.04 -13.96 4.79
C LYS A 156 -3.55 -13.83 4.69
N ARG A 157 -4.04 -13.08 3.70
CA ARG A 157 -5.48 -12.79 3.53
C ARG A 157 -6.13 -13.54 2.37
N GLY A 158 -5.35 -14.23 1.53
CA GLY A 158 -5.85 -14.89 0.33
C GLY A 158 -6.20 -13.93 -0.81
N TYR A 159 -5.57 -12.75 -0.85
CA TYR A 159 -5.76 -11.78 -1.93
C TYR A 159 -4.91 -12.13 -3.14
N ALA A 160 -5.28 -11.61 -4.31
CA ALA A 160 -4.37 -11.60 -5.45
C ALA A 160 -3.34 -10.47 -5.28
N ASN A 161 -2.08 -10.77 -5.58
CA ASN A 161 -1.04 -9.76 -5.72
C ASN A 161 -0.85 -9.45 -7.22
N VAL A 162 -0.78 -8.16 -7.55
CA VAL A 162 -0.70 -7.66 -8.92
C VAL A 162 0.50 -6.73 -9.07
N GLN A 163 1.16 -6.81 -10.24
CA GLN A 163 2.35 -6.05 -10.61
C GLN A 163 2.11 -5.22 -11.87
#